data_AF-A0A1H2I9F0-F1
#
_entry.id   AF-A0A1H2I9F0-F1
#
_cell.length_a   1.000
_cell.length_b   1.000
_cell.length_c   1.000
_cell.angle_alpha   90.00
_cell.angle_beta   90.00
_cell.angle_gamma   90.00
#
_symmetry.space_group_name_H-M   'P 1'
#
loop_
_entity.id
_entity.type
_entity.pdbx_description
1 polymer ?
#
loop_
_entity_poly.entity_id
_entity_poly.type
_entity_poly.pdbx_seq_one_letter_code
_entity_poly.pdbx_strand_id
1 'polypeptide(L)'
;MPSISILLPRWIRRHAERDHIDLSLGRVLPLFVLIAYGVTVGLVFNTGLDHPWDKVQHLVFFALLTLAIHAFFCCRLRLSAGAAMLMGIAGEGVQAITPHHHASLLDVAANSVGVALVVAIVVLVRSETRAALADTAGDPALEIDLLETERLPVQASSSRSSSSSS
;
A
#
# COMPACT_ATOMS: atom_id res chain seq x y z
N MET A 1 9.47 17.19 -2.25
CA MET A 1 9.83 16.38 -1.07
C MET A 1 11.26 15.89 -1.24
N PRO A 2 12.16 16.02 -0.25
CA PRO A 2 13.57 15.71 -0.44
C PRO A 2 13.76 14.20 -0.58
N SER A 3 14.24 13.77 -1.74
CA SER A 3 14.64 12.41 -2.05
C SER A 3 16.03 12.18 -1.44
N ILE A 4 16.09 11.44 -0.34
CA ILE A 4 17.34 10.91 0.19
C ILE A 4 17.73 9.78 -0.77
N SER A 5 18.62 10.10 -1.70
CA SER A 5 19.19 9.17 -2.66
C SER A 5 20.14 8.21 -1.95
N ILE A 6 19.56 7.24 -1.25
CA ILE A 6 20.31 6.08 -0.78
C ILE A 6 20.96 5.47 -2.04
N LEU A 7 22.28 5.32 -1.99
CA LEU A 7 23.14 4.72 -3.02
C LEU A 7 22.73 3.26 -3.27
N LEU A 8 21.58 3.05 -3.90
CA LEU A 8 21.15 1.75 -4.35
C LEU A 8 21.99 1.36 -5.58
N PRO A 9 22.64 0.18 -5.57
CA PRO A 9 23.29 -0.38 -6.73
C PRO A 9 22.37 -0.34 -7.96
N ARG A 10 22.90 0.11 -9.11
CA ARG A 10 22.12 0.34 -10.35
C ARG A 10 21.34 -0.89 -10.84
N TRP A 11 21.72 -2.10 -10.42
CA TRP A 11 21.03 -3.35 -10.73
C TRP A 11 19.72 -3.54 -9.96
N ILE A 12 19.66 -3.11 -8.68
CA ILE A 12 18.47 -3.22 -7.83
C ILE A 12 17.41 -2.22 -8.32
N ARG A 13 17.82 -1.01 -8.68
CA ARG A 13 16.90 0.00 -9.23
C ARG A 13 16.25 -0.44 -10.54
N ARG A 14 17.00 -1.10 -11.44
CA ARG A 14 16.45 -1.62 -12.71
C ARG A 14 15.47 -2.79 -12.53
N HIS A 15 15.64 -3.61 -11.50
CA HIS A 15 14.63 -4.64 -11.17
C HIS A 15 13.42 -4.02 -10.48
N ALA A 16 13.60 -3.07 -9.56
CA ALA A 16 12.48 -2.40 -8.90
C ALA A 16 11.62 -1.54 -9.85
N GLU A 17 12.24 -0.88 -10.84
CA GLU A 17 11.52 -0.14 -11.89
C GLU A 17 10.80 -1.07 -12.89
N ARG A 18 11.23 -2.33 -13.02
CA ARG A 18 10.56 -3.36 -13.83
C ARG A 18 9.50 -4.15 -13.06
N ASP A 19 9.72 -4.38 -11.77
CA ASP A 19 8.96 -5.32 -10.94
C ASP A 19 8.18 -4.60 -9.84
N HIS A 20 7.25 -3.73 -10.21
CA HIS A 20 6.06 -3.35 -9.41
C HIS A 20 6.24 -3.02 -7.90
N ILE A 21 7.44 -2.68 -7.43
CA ILE A 21 7.81 -2.46 -6.03
C ILE A 21 8.30 -1.02 -5.88
N ASP A 22 7.60 -0.23 -5.08
CA ASP A 22 7.99 1.16 -4.84
C ASP A 22 8.94 1.24 -3.64
N LEU A 23 10.23 1.39 -3.95
CA LEU A 23 11.32 1.48 -2.97
C LEU A 23 11.40 2.85 -2.27
N SER A 24 10.37 3.69 -2.39
CA SER A 24 10.30 4.94 -1.62
C SER A 24 10.49 4.67 -0.13
N LEU A 25 11.37 5.46 0.52
CA LEU A 25 11.68 5.32 1.94
C LEU A 25 10.40 5.35 2.81
N GLY A 26 9.41 6.15 2.42
CA GLY A 26 8.13 6.24 3.13
C GLY A 26 7.28 4.97 3.09
N ARG A 27 7.54 4.03 2.17
CA ARG A 27 6.84 2.75 2.05
C ARG A 27 7.63 1.60 2.63
N VAL A 28 8.96 1.64 2.47
CA VAL A 28 9.87 0.62 3.01
C VAL A 28 10.00 0.74 4.52
N LEU A 29 10.14 1.95 5.05
CA LEU A 29 10.40 2.17 6.47
C LEU A 29 9.29 1.61 7.39
N PRO A 30 7.98 1.88 7.15
CA PRO A 30 6.92 1.32 8.00
C PRO A 30 6.89 -0.21 7.95
N LEU A 31 7.07 -0.79 6.76
CA LEU A 31 7.11 -2.24 6.58
C LEU A 31 8.30 -2.84 7.35
N PHE A 32 9.49 -2.25 7.20
CA PHE A 32 10.69 -2.70 7.91
C PHE A 32 10.52 -2.62 9.43
N VAL A 33 9.99 -1.51 9.93
CA VAL A 33 9.73 -1.31 11.37
C VAL A 33 8.74 -2.35 11.90
N LEU A 34 7.65 -2.63 11.16
CA LEU A 34 6.67 -3.63 11.56
C LEU A 34 7.22 -5.05 11.51
N ILE A 35 8.02 -5.39 10.49
CA ILE A 35 8.70 -6.70 10.44
C ILE A 35 9.65 -6.84 11.61
N ALA A 36 10.49 -5.83 11.88
CA ALA A 36 11.40 -5.83 13.01
C ALA A 36 10.63 -6.02 14.32
N TYR A 37 9.58 -5.20 14.56
CA TYR A 37 8.70 -5.31 15.72
C TYR A 37 8.11 -6.71 15.86
N GLY A 38 7.53 -7.27 14.81
CA GLY A 38 6.91 -8.60 14.84
C GLY A 38 7.91 -9.70 15.17
N VAL A 39 9.15 -9.61 14.69
CA VAL A 39 10.23 -10.55 15.04
C VAL A 39 10.63 -10.39 16.51
N THR A 40 10.88 -9.17 16.99
CA THR A 40 11.30 -8.99 18.39
C THR A 40 10.19 -9.36 19.36
N VAL A 41 8.96 -8.90 19.14
CA VAL A 41 7.84 -9.13 20.05
C VAL A 41 7.26 -10.53 19.93
N GLY A 42 7.25 -11.11 18.74
CA GLY A 42 6.64 -12.42 18.50
C GLY A 42 7.57 -13.61 18.72
N LEU A 43 8.91 -13.41 18.71
CA LEU A 43 9.88 -14.51 18.79
C LEU A 43 10.97 -14.33 19.85
N VAL A 44 11.38 -13.08 20.12
CA VAL A 44 12.53 -12.81 21.02
C VAL A 44 12.05 -12.56 22.45
N PHE A 45 11.02 -11.74 22.61
CA PHE A 45 10.49 -11.36 23.91
C PHE A 45 9.20 -12.11 24.20
N ASN A 46 9.14 -12.77 25.36
CA ASN A 46 7.86 -13.16 25.93
C ASN A 46 7.28 -11.92 26.62
N THR A 47 6.35 -11.24 25.97
CA THR A 47 5.75 -10.00 26.45
C THR A 47 4.91 -10.18 27.71
N GLY A 48 4.55 -11.42 28.06
CA GLY A 48 3.64 -11.70 29.19
C GLY A 48 2.26 -11.06 29.01
N LEU A 49 1.89 -10.72 27.78
CA LEU A 49 0.55 -10.24 27.48
C LEU A 49 -0.41 -11.41 27.53
N ASP A 50 -1.28 -11.42 28.52
CA ASP A 50 -2.32 -12.43 28.64
C ASP A 50 -3.56 -12.05 27.82
N HIS A 51 -4.50 -12.99 27.71
CA HIS A 51 -5.83 -12.70 27.20
C HIS A 51 -6.53 -11.60 28.02
N PRO A 52 -7.19 -10.61 27.37
CA PRO A 52 -7.49 -10.53 25.94
C PRO A 52 -6.48 -9.72 25.11
N TRP A 53 -5.46 -9.13 25.72
CA TRP A 53 -4.63 -8.10 25.09
C TRP A 53 -3.71 -8.64 24.01
N ASP A 54 -3.25 -9.88 24.15
CA ASP A 54 -2.48 -10.58 23.12
C ASP A 54 -3.22 -10.64 21.77
N LYS A 55 -4.51 -11.00 21.79
CA LYS A 55 -5.35 -11.04 20.58
C LYS A 55 -5.55 -9.67 19.95
N VAL A 56 -5.69 -8.63 20.77
CA VAL A 56 -5.80 -7.24 20.28
C VAL A 56 -4.50 -6.82 19.60
N GLN A 57 -3.35 -7.19 20.18
CA GLN A 57 -2.05 -6.95 19.55
C GLN A 57 -1.96 -7.64 18.19
N HIS A 58 -2.31 -8.91 18.10
CA HIS A 58 -2.35 -9.67 16.84
C HIS A 58 -3.23 -8.99 15.79
N LEU A 59 -4.46 -8.61 16.15
CA LEU A 59 -5.39 -7.90 15.25
C LEU A 59 -4.81 -6.58 14.75
N VAL A 60 -4.34 -5.71 15.65
CA VAL A 60 -3.83 -4.38 15.30
C VAL A 60 -2.54 -4.49 14.48
N PHE A 61 -1.64 -5.38 14.90
CA PHE A 61 -0.39 -5.63 14.19
C PHE A 61 -0.63 -6.10 12.76
N PHE A 62 -1.50 -7.09 12.55
CA PHE A 62 -1.78 -7.59 11.20
C PHE A 62 -2.58 -6.61 10.35
N ALA A 63 -3.40 -5.74 10.93
CA ALA A 63 -4.00 -4.63 10.20
C ALA A 63 -2.92 -3.65 9.70
N LEU A 64 -2.03 -3.17 10.58
CA LEU A 64 -0.95 -2.25 10.20
C LEU A 64 0.03 -2.88 9.20
N LEU A 65 0.38 -4.14 9.40
CA LEU A 65 1.24 -4.90 8.50
C LEU A 65 0.59 -5.05 7.12
N THR A 66 -0.70 -5.37 7.05
CA THR A 66 -1.44 -5.45 5.78
C THR A 66 -1.41 -4.11 5.05
N LEU A 67 -1.62 -3.00 5.76
CA LEU A 67 -1.58 -1.67 5.16
C LEU A 67 -0.17 -1.30 4.66
N ALA A 68 0.87 -1.61 5.42
CA ALA A 68 2.26 -1.38 5.02
C ALA A 68 2.65 -2.21 3.79
N ILE A 69 2.29 -3.49 3.78
CA ILE A 69 2.46 -4.38 2.61
C ILE A 69 1.65 -3.84 1.42
N HIS A 70 0.42 -3.38 1.64
CA HIS A 70 -0.43 -2.80 0.60
C HIS A 70 0.20 -1.57 -0.04
N ALA A 71 0.74 -0.66 0.76
CA ALA A 71 1.46 0.52 0.28
C ALA A 71 2.75 0.14 -0.48
N PHE A 72 3.48 -0.88 -0.01
CA PHE A 72 4.70 -1.38 -0.63
C PHE A 72 4.45 -1.99 -2.04
N PHE A 73 3.39 -2.79 -2.19
CA PHE A 73 3.01 -3.43 -3.46
C PHE A 73 2.10 -2.58 -4.37
N CYS A 74 2.23 -1.25 -4.32
CA CYS A 74 1.46 -0.33 -5.18
C CYS A 74 -0.06 -0.58 -5.13
N CYS A 75 -0.58 -0.84 -3.94
CA CYS A 75 -2.00 -1.04 -3.66
C CYS A 75 -2.63 -2.30 -4.31
N ARG A 76 -1.86 -3.37 -4.53
CA ARG A 76 -2.42 -4.66 -4.97
C ARG A 76 -3.01 -5.44 -3.79
N LEU A 77 -4.33 -5.38 -3.67
CA LEU A 77 -5.04 -5.91 -2.50
C LEU A 77 -4.91 -7.42 -2.31
N ARG A 78 -4.98 -8.20 -3.39
CA ARG A 78 -4.86 -9.67 -3.33
C ARG A 78 -3.48 -10.12 -2.83
N LEU A 79 -2.42 -9.52 -3.38
CA LEU A 79 -1.05 -9.86 -3.01
C LEU A 79 -0.76 -9.45 -1.56
N SER A 80 -1.22 -8.25 -1.16
CA SER A 80 -1.03 -7.76 0.21
C SER A 80 -1.76 -8.59 1.26
N ALA A 81 -3.04 -8.91 1.04
CA ALA A 81 -3.80 -9.78 1.92
C ALA A 81 -3.18 -11.19 2.00
N GLY A 82 -2.78 -11.75 0.85
CA GLY A 82 -2.14 -13.07 0.81
C GLY A 82 -0.80 -13.10 1.55
N ALA A 83 0.06 -12.09 1.35
CA ALA A 83 1.34 -11.98 2.03
C ALA A 83 1.18 -11.81 3.55
N ALA A 84 0.26 -10.95 3.99
CA ALA A 84 -0.03 -10.75 5.41
C ALA A 84 -0.57 -12.03 6.07
N MET A 85 -1.53 -12.71 5.42
CA MET A 85 -2.06 -13.99 5.91
C MET A 85 -0.98 -15.07 6.01
N LEU A 86 -0.13 -15.19 4.99
CA LEU A 86 0.96 -16.14 4.99
C LEU A 86 1.96 -15.86 6.13
N MET A 87 2.30 -14.58 6.37
CA MET A 87 3.14 -14.20 7.50
C MET A 87 2.49 -14.54 8.85
N GLY A 88 1.18 -14.36 9.00
CA GLY A 88 0.46 -14.73 10.23
C GLY A 88 0.50 -16.22 10.50
N ILE A 89 0.15 -17.04 9.51
CA ILE A 89 0.18 -18.50 9.64
C ILE A 89 1.62 -19.00 9.88
N ALA A 90 2.60 -18.43 9.18
CA ALA A 90 4.00 -18.78 9.38
C ALA A 90 4.50 -18.38 10.77
N GLY A 91 4.11 -17.20 11.28
CA GLY A 91 4.46 -16.73 12.62
C GLY A 91 3.98 -17.69 13.70
N GLU A 92 2.71 -18.08 13.66
CA GLU A 92 2.13 -19.08 14.56
C GLU A 92 2.84 -20.44 14.44
N GLY A 93 3.16 -20.86 13.21
CA GLY A 93 3.91 -22.09 12.98
C GLY A 93 5.32 -22.07 13.58
N VAL A 94 6.00 -20.92 13.51
CA VAL A 94 7.31 -20.72 14.15
C VAL A 94 7.16 -20.67 15.67
N GLN A 95 6.15 -20.00 16.21
CA GLN A 95 5.88 -19.98 17.65
C GLN A 95 5.56 -21.37 18.19
N ALA A 96 4.88 -22.22 17.42
CA ALA A 96 4.56 -23.60 17.83
C ALA A 96 5.80 -24.45 18.11
N ILE A 97 6.94 -24.13 17.48
CA ILE A 97 8.23 -24.81 17.67
C ILE A 97 9.22 -24.00 18.50
N THR A 98 8.84 -22.78 18.93
CA THR A 98 9.71 -21.90 19.72
C THR A 98 9.46 -22.16 21.20
N PRO A 99 10.51 -22.45 22.00
CA PRO A 99 10.36 -22.63 23.44
C PRO A 99 9.69 -21.42 24.10
N HIS A 100 8.85 -21.67 25.10
CA HIS A 100 8.14 -20.65 25.89
C HIS A 100 7.15 -19.77 25.10
N HIS A 101 6.77 -20.16 23.89
CA HIS A 101 5.70 -19.54 23.10
C HIS A 101 4.53 -20.51 22.93
N HIS A 102 3.33 -19.96 22.79
CA HIS A 102 2.10 -20.72 22.59
C HIS A 102 1.50 -20.35 21.25
N ALA A 103 1.45 -21.30 20.31
CA ALA A 103 0.69 -21.12 19.09
C ALA A 103 -0.80 -21.33 19.35
N SER A 104 -1.65 -20.50 18.74
CA SER A 104 -3.09 -20.52 18.98
C SER A 104 -3.90 -20.32 17.71
N LEU A 105 -4.93 -21.14 17.54
CA LEU A 105 -5.91 -20.92 16.46
C LEU A 105 -6.67 -19.60 16.64
N LEU A 106 -6.80 -19.10 17.87
CA LEU A 106 -7.43 -17.82 18.13
C LEU A 106 -6.57 -16.65 17.65
N ASP A 107 -5.25 -16.80 17.65
CA ASP A 107 -4.33 -15.77 17.18
C ASP A 107 -4.29 -15.75 15.65
N VAL A 108 -4.36 -16.92 15.00
CA VAL A 108 -4.66 -17.01 13.56
C VAL A 108 -5.97 -16.29 13.20
N ALA A 109 -7.02 -16.46 14.01
CA ALA A 109 -8.30 -15.77 13.78
C ALA A 109 -8.16 -14.26 13.97
N ALA A 110 -7.48 -13.79 15.02
CA ALA A 110 -7.22 -12.37 15.26
C ALA A 110 -6.43 -11.72 14.10
N ASN A 111 -5.38 -12.41 13.62
CA ASN A 111 -4.59 -12.02 12.46
C ASN A 111 -5.51 -11.86 11.23
N SER A 112 -6.35 -12.86 10.97
CA SER A 112 -7.28 -12.89 9.83
C SER A 112 -8.28 -11.74 9.88
N VAL A 113 -8.80 -11.41 11.06
CA VAL A 113 -9.71 -10.27 11.26
C VAL A 113 -9.01 -8.95 10.95
N GLY A 114 -7.77 -8.76 11.42
CA GLY A 114 -6.96 -7.58 11.11
C GLY A 114 -6.75 -7.39 9.61
N VAL A 115 -6.41 -8.46 8.89
CA VAL A 115 -6.26 -8.44 7.42
C VAL A 115 -7.59 -8.10 6.74
N ALA A 116 -8.68 -8.79 7.11
CA ALA A 116 -9.99 -8.61 6.51
C ALA A 116 -10.53 -7.18 6.70
N LEU A 117 -10.28 -6.58 7.87
CA LEU A 117 -10.66 -5.20 8.17
C LEU A 117 -10.02 -4.21 7.18
N VAL A 118 -8.71 -4.33 6.95
CA VAL A 118 -8.01 -3.47 5.99
C VAL A 118 -8.49 -3.71 4.57
N VAL A 119 -8.73 -4.97 4.19
CA VAL A 119 -9.31 -5.31 2.89
C VAL A 119 -10.66 -4.62 2.69
N ALA A 120 -11.56 -4.70 3.68
CA ALA A 120 -12.86 -4.06 3.62
C ALA A 120 -12.75 -2.54 3.49
N ILE A 121 -11.90 -1.90 4.31
CA ILE A 121 -11.67 -0.45 4.25
C ILE A 121 -11.16 -0.04 2.86
N VAL A 122 -10.16 -0.73 2.32
CA VAL A 122 -9.59 -0.41 1.00
C VAL A 122 -10.63 -0.59 -0.11
N VAL A 123 -11.45 -1.65 -0.05
CA VAL A 123 -12.52 -1.86 -1.03
C VAL A 123 -13.57 -0.76 -0.94
N LEU A 124 -13.97 -0.37 0.26
CA LEU A 124 -14.96 0.68 0.48
C LEU A 124 -14.46 2.04 -0.01
N VAL A 125 -13.22 2.42 0.32
CA VAL A 125 -12.63 3.67 -0.20
C VAL A 125 -12.55 3.64 -1.74
N ARG A 126 -12.23 2.48 -2.33
CA ARG A 126 -12.21 2.32 -3.79
C ARG A 126 -13.58 2.37 -4.43
N SER A 127 -14.63 1.90 -3.75
CA SER A 127 -16.00 2.01 -4.28
C SER A 127 -16.48 3.45 -4.25
N GLU A 128 -16.25 4.17 -3.14
CA GLU A 128 -16.64 5.59 -3.00
C GLU A 128 -15.91 6.47 -4.03
N THR A 129 -14.60 6.29 -4.19
CA THR A 129 -13.83 7.05 -5.20
C THR A 129 -14.30 6.76 -6.63
N ARG A 130 -14.69 5.52 -6.94
CA ARG A 130 -15.25 5.19 -8.27
C ARG A 130 -16.64 5.78 -8.46
N ALA A 131 -17.49 5.75 -7.44
CA ALA A 131 -18.83 6.35 -7.48
C ALA A 131 -18.75 7.85 -7.71
N ALA A 132 -17.91 8.56 -6.95
CA ALA A 132 -17.72 10.00 -7.11
C ALA A 132 -17.19 10.41 -8.50
N LEU A 133 -16.29 9.61 -9.07
CA LEU A 133 -15.79 9.85 -10.45
C LEU A 133 -16.86 9.56 -11.50
N ALA A 134 -17.72 8.57 -11.30
CA ALA A 134 -18.84 8.28 -12.20
C ALA A 134 -19.90 9.39 -12.17
N ASP A 135 -20.21 9.92 -10.98
CA ASP A 135 -21.15 11.04 -10.83
C ASP A 135 -20.63 12.31 -11.50
N THR A 136 -19.32 12.58 -11.39
CA THR A 136 -18.68 13.73 -12.07
C THR A 136 -18.69 13.57 -13.59
N ALA A 137 -18.52 12.36 -14.10
CA ALA A 137 -18.56 12.07 -15.54
C ALA A 137 -19.99 12.07 -16.12
N GLY A 138 -21.01 11.88 -15.28
CA GLY A 138 -22.42 11.97 -15.65
C GLY A 138 -23.02 13.37 -15.52
N ASP A 139 -22.25 14.37 -15.08
CA ASP A 139 -22.68 15.76 -15.00
C ASP A 139 -22.65 16.41 -16.40
N PRO A 140 -23.81 16.75 -17.00
CA PRO A 140 -23.88 17.34 -18.32
C PRO A 140 -23.15 18.68 -18.42
N ALA A 141 -22.90 19.38 -17.30
CA ALA A 141 -22.12 20.62 -17.31
C ALA A 141 -20.63 20.39 -17.61
N LEU A 142 -20.07 19.25 -17.18
CA LEU A 142 -18.65 18.91 -17.40
C LEU A 142 -18.43 18.24 -18.78
N GLU A 143 -19.43 17.53 -19.30
CA GLU A 143 -19.43 16.97 -20.66
C GLU A 143 -19.41 18.08 -21.72
N ILE A 144 -20.12 19.18 -21.48
CA ILE A 144 -20.12 20.37 -22.36
C ILE A 144 -18.73 21.05 -22.35
N ASP A 145 -18.09 21.19 -21.20
CA ASP A 145 -16.78 21.84 -21.07
C ASP A 145 -15.63 21.01 -21.71
N LEU A 146 -15.67 19.67 -21.60
CA LEU A 146 -14.74 18.78 -22.29
C LEU A 146 -14.91 18.82 -23.81
N LEU A 147 -16.16 18.82 -24.31
CA LEU A 147 -16.45 18.94 -25.75
C LEU A 147 -16.11 20.32 -26.30
N GLU A 148 -16.14 21.37 -25.48
CA GLU A 148 -15.74 22.73 -25.87
C GLU A 148 -14.21 22.89 -25.85
N THR A 149 -13.54 22.26 -24.90
CA THR A 149 -12.06 22.25 -24.80
C THR A 149 -11.41 21.44 -25.93
N GLU A 150 -12.03 20.34 -26.40
CA GLU A 150 -11.55 19.55 -27.53
C GLU A 150 -11.76 20.26 -28.89
N ARG A 151 -12.64 21.28 -28.94
CA ARG A 151 -12.97 22.05 -30.15
C ARG A 151 -12.11 23.29 -30.38
N LEU A 152 -11.18 23.63 -29.50
CA LEU A 152 -10.26 24.73 -29.76
C LEU A 152 -9.13 24.26 -30.70
N PRO A 153 -9.09 24.71 -31.97
CA PRO A 153 -7.94 24.42 -32.81
C PRO A 153 -6.74 25.11 -32.20
N VAL A 154 -5.67 24.34 -31.99
CA VAL A 154 -4.32 24.86 -31.75
C VAL A 154 -3.96 25.75 -32.94
N GLN A 155 -4.28 27.05 -32.85
CA GLN A 155 -3.71 28.03 -33.76
C GLN A 155 -2.23 28.13 -33.44
N ALA A 156 -1.45 27.40 -34.24
CA ALA A 156 -0.02 27.54 -34.34
C ALA A 156 0.32 29.01 -34.61
N SER A 157 0.93 29.68 -33.63
CA SER A 157 1.54 30.99 -33.82
C SER A 157 2.86 30.83 -34.61
N SER A 158 2.74 30.63 -35.93
CA SER A 158 3.87 30.84 -36.85
C SER A 158 3.99 32.33 -37.15
N SER A 159 4.82 33.05 -36.41
CA SER A 159 5.25 34.40 -36.79
C SER A 159 6.33 34.32 -37.87
N ARG A 160 5.91 34.19 -39.13
CA ARG A 160 6.69 34.64 -40.28
C ARG A 160 6.49 36.15 -40.42
N SER A 161 7.50 36.94 -40.07
CA SER A 161 7.61 38.34 -40.53
C SER A 161 8.54 38.38 -41.75
N SER A 162 7.96 38.72 -42.91
CA SER A 162 8.68 39.08 -44.13
C SER A 162 8.02 40.32 -44.72
N SER A 163 8.79 41.41 -44.88
CA SER A 163 8.80 42.37 -46.00
C SER A 163 9.47 43.69 -45.56
N SER A 164 10.66 44.00 -46.13
CA SER A 164 10.96 45.12 -47.06
C SER A 164 10.68 46.52 -46.48
N SER A 165 11.57 47.51 -46.53
CA SER A 165 12.11 48.15 -47.73
C SER A 165 13.18 49.18 -47.33
N SER A 166 14.26 49.30 -48.10
CA SER A 166 14.90 50.53 -48.61
C SER A 166 16.30 50.23 -49.14
#